data_AF-A0A535XCP3-F1
#
_entry.id   AF-A0A535XCP3-F1
#
_cell.length_a   1.000
_cell.length_b   1.000
_cell.length_c   1.000
_cell.angle_alpha   90.00
_cell.angle_beta   90.00
_cell.angle_gamma   90.00
#
_symmetry.space_group_name_H-M   'P 1'
#
loop_
_entity.id
_entity.type
_entity.pdbx_description
1 polymer ?
#
loop_
_entity_poly.entity_id
_entity_poly.type
_entity_poly.pdbx_seq_one_letter_code
_entity_poly.pdbx_strand_id
1 'polypeptide(L)'
;MADTKAPAWNMKGNLVIACNCEYGCPCNVNGRPTTGKCEGGWTWQLEQGIYGDVKLDGLCIGLYAKERCGDHADRRPGEPRATRGPSVAR
;
A
#
# COMPACT_ATOMS: atom_id res chain seq x y z
N MET A 1 -3.72 32.69 -9.38
CA MET A 1 -3.62 31.27 -9.00
C MET A 1 -3.49 30.49 -10.29
N ALA A 2 -2.33 29.90 -10.57
CA ALA A 2 -2.15 29.16 -11.82
C ALA A 2 -2.91 27.84 -11.73
N ASP A 3 -3.91 27.67 -12.60
CA ASP A 3 -4.58 26.39 -12.86
C ASP A 3 -3.54 25.41 -13.41
N THR A 4 -2.90 24.65 -12.52
CA THR A 4 -2.00 23.57 -12.92
C THR A 4 -2.87 22.36 -13.20
N LYS A 5 -3.23 22.16 -14.47
CA LYS A 5 -3.93 20.95 -14.90
C LYS A 5 -3.09 19.72 -14.55
N ALA A 6 -3.70 18.73 -13.93
CA ALA A 6 -3.03 17.46 -13.64
C ALA A 6 -2.48 16.85 -14.95
N PRO A 7 -1.24 16.33 -14.97
CA PRO A 7 -0.67 15.68 -16.14
C PRO A 7 -1.56 14.50 -16.58
N ALA A 8 -1.77 14.37 -17.89
CA ALA A 8 -2.41 13.19 -18.44
C ALA A 8 -1.49 11.98 -18.19
N TRP A 9 -2.06 10.85 -17.76
CA TRP A 9 -1.27 9.67 -17.44
C TRP A 9 -2.00 8.37 -17.81
N ASN A 10 -1.23 7.33 -18.14
CA ASN A 10 -1.68 5.95 -18.25
C ASN A 10 -0.55 4.99 -17.90
N MET A 11 -0.90 3.77 -17.52
CA MET A 11 0.04 2.67 -17.34
C MET A 11 -0.64 1.34 -17.68
N LYS A 12 0.09 0.43 -18.32
CA LYS A 12 -0.30 -0.93 -18.65
C LYS A 12 0.85 -1.87 -18.31
N GLY A 13 0.53 -2.99 -17.71
CA GLY A 13 1.50 -4.03 -17.40
C GLY A 13 0.94 -5.08 -16.45
N ASN A 14 1.85 -5.82 -15.83
CA ASN A 14 1.52 -6.93 -14.94
C ASN A 14 1.61 -6.49 -13.48
N LEU A 15 0.60 -6.85 -12.68
CA LEU A 15 0.55 -6.59 -11.24
C LEU A 15 0.69 -7.91 -10.49
N VAL A 16 1.73 -8.00 -9.66
CA VAL A 16 1.92 -9.10 -8.71
C VAL A 16 1.69 -8.58 -7.31
N ILE A 17 0.78 -9.23 -6.59
CA ILE A 17 0.43 -8.89 -5.21
C ILE A 17 0.84 -10.06 -4.32
N ALA A 18 1.63 -9.76 -3.28
CA ALA A 18 1.96 -10.70 -2.22
C ALA A 18 1.46 -10.11 -0.91
N CYS A 19 0.55 -10.79 -0.21
CA CYS A 19 -0.05 -10.27 1.02
C CYS A 19 -0.19 -11.37 2.08
N ASN A 20 -0.07 -10.97 3.35
CA ASN A 20 -0.31 -11.82 4.51
C ASN A 20 -1.80 -11.97 4.89
N CYS A 21 -2.70 -11.27 4.20
CA CYS A 21 -4.14 -11.33 4.46
C CYS A 21 -4.79 -12.53 3.77
N GLU A 22 -6.04 -12.82 4.15
CA GLU A 22 -6.93 -13.69 3.38
C GLU A 22 -7.05 -13.26 1.91
N TYR A 23 -7.55 -14.19 1.09
CA TYR A 23 -7.63 -14.06 -0.35
C TYR A 23 -8.20 -12.70 -0.80
N GLY A 24 -7.56 -12.12 -1.82
CA GLY A 24 -7.98 -10.86 -2.44
C GLY A 24 -7.41 -9.58 -1.82
N CYS A 25 -6.72 -9.65 -0.67
CA CYS A 25 -6.35 -8.51 0.19
C CYS A 25 -7.51 -7.51 0.34
N PRO A 26 -8.29 -7.58 1.42
CA PRO A 26 -9.39 -6.64 1.66
C PRO A 26 -8.99 -5.17 1.52
N CYS A 27 -7.71 -4.84 1.77
CA CYS A 27 -7.10 -3.53 1.54
C CYS A 27 -7.32 -2.93 0.14
N ASN A 28 -7.37 -3.77 -0.91
CA ASN A 28 -7.59 -3.33 -2.30
C ASN A 28 -8.98 -2.72 -2.52
N VAL A 29 -9.93 -3.05 -1.64
CA VAL A 29 -11.31 -2.58 -1.68
C VAL A 29 -11.66 -1.75 -0.43
N ASN A 30 -10.65 -1.08 0.14
CA ASN A 30 -10.76 -0.25 1.35
C ASN A 30 -11.18 -1.02 2.62
N GLY A 31 -11.02 -2.34 2.62
CA GLY A 31 -11.19 -3.18 3.80
C GLY A 31 -9.96 -3.15 4.72
N ARG A 32 -10.16 -3.59 5.96
CA ARG A 32 -9.07 -3.71 6.95
C ARG A 32 -8.23 -4.97 6.70
N PRO A 33 -6.94 -4.98 7.07
CA PRO A 33 -6.15 -6.20 7.06
C PRO A 33 -6.77 -7.24 8.00
N THR A 34 -6.90 -8.48 7.52
CA THR A 34 -7.49 -9.59 8.29
C THR A 34 -6.64 -10.00 9.49
N THR A 35 -5.32 -9.82 9.40
CA THR A 35 -4.36 -10.16 10.47
C THR A 35 -4.04 -8.96 11.39
N GLY A 36 -4.75 -7.84 11.24
CA GLY A 36 -4.55 -6.62 12.04
C GLY A 36 -3.27 -5.82 11.74
N LYS A 37 -2.44 -6.27 10.78
CA LYS A 37 -1.28 -5.54 10.26
C LYS A 37 -1.06 -5.89 8.79
N CYS A 38 -0.54 -4.94 8.02
CA CYS A 38 -0.15 -5.17 6.63
C CYS A 38 1.32 -5.61 6.59
N GLU A 39 1.57 -6.78 6.02
CA GLU A 39 2.91 -7.26 5.63
C GLU A 39 2.83 -7.73 4.17
N GLY A 40 2.42 -6.80 3.31
CA GLY A 40 2.16 -7.08 1.89
C GLY A 40 2.79 -6.04 0.97
N GLY A 41 2.81 -6.38 -0.30
CA GLY A 41 3.28 -5.49 -1.34
C GLY A 41 2.61 -5.72 -2.69
N TRP A 42 2.65 -4.66 -3.48
CA TRP A 42 2.24 -4.61 -4.87
C TRP A 42 3.46 -4.32 -5.71
N THR A 43 3.67 -5.12 -6.74
CA THR A 43 4.72 -4.88 -7.73
C THR A 43 4.07 -4.80 -9.10
N TRP A 44 4.26 -3.66 -9.76
CA TRP A 44 3.90 -3.47 -11.15
C TRP A 44 5.16 -3.59 -12.00
N GLN A 45 5.11 -4.44 -13.02
CA GLN A 45 6.03 -4.41 -14.15
C GLN A 45 5.31 -3.70 -15.30
N LEU A 46 5.76 -2.50 -15.67
CA LEU A 46 5.13 -1.70 -16.70
C LEU A 46 5.61 -2.14 -18.09
N GLU A 47 4.68 -2.57 -18.93
CA GLU A 47 4.92 -2.82 -20.35
C GLU A 47 4.88 -1.51 -21.14
N GLN A 48 3.92 -0.64 -20.82
CA GLN A 48 3.70 0.66 -21.45
C GLN A 48 3.20 1.68 -20.42
N GLY A 49 3.63 2.95 -20.49
CA GLY A 49 3.08 4.00 -19.65
C GLY A 49 3.64 5.39 -19.91
N ILE A 50 2.86 6.40 -19.53
CA ILE A 50 3.23 7.82 -19.66
C ILE A 50 2.66 8.63 -18.49
N TYR A 51 3.40 9.63 -18.04
CA TYR A 51 2.96 10.65 -17.10
C TYR A 51 3.38 12.03 -17.59
N GLY A 52 2.45 12.80 -18.16
CA GLY A 52 2.77 14.01 -18.91
C GLY A 52 3.69 13.70 -20.09
N ASP A 53 4.93 14.18 -20.02
CA ASP A 53 5.96 13.94 -21.03
C ASP A 53 6.97 12.84 -20.62
N VAL A 54 6.77 12.22 -19.47
CA VAL A 54 7.67 11.19 -18.91
C VAL A 54 7.22 9.80 -19.33
N LYS A 55 8.08 9.05 -20.04
CA LYS A 55 7.86 7.64 -20.37
C LYS A 55 8.13 6.73 -19.17
N LEU A 56 7.28 5.73 -18.99
CA LEU A 56 7.35 4.75 -17.90
C LEU A 56 7.57 3.30 -18.41
N ASP A 57 7.68 3.11 -19.73
CA ASP A 57 7.86 1.80 -20.38
C ASP A 57 9.06 1.04 -19.78
N GLY A 58 8.84 -0.22 -19.40
CA GLY A 58 9.88 -1.10 -18.85
C GLY A 58 10.22 -0.87 -17.37
N LEU A 59 9.59 0.10 -16.69
CA LEU A 59 9.83 0.35 -15.28
C LEU A 59 9.14 -0.69 -14.37
N CYS A 60 9.81 -1.07 -13.28
CA CYS A 60 9.21 -1.85 -12.21
C CYS A 60 8.99 -0.96 -10.98
N ILE A 61 7.76 -0.91 -10.47
CA ILE A 61 7.38 -0.10 -9.31
C ILE A 61 6.87 -1.02 -8.21
N GLY A 62 7.35 -0.81 -6.98
CA GLY A 62 6.95 -1.57 -5.81
C GLY A 62 6.39 -0.68 -4.70
N LEU A 63 5.25 -1.05 -4.15
CA LEU A 63 4.72 -0.49 -2.90
C LEU A 63 4.71 -1.59 -1.85
N TYR A 64 5.47 -1.41 -0.78
CA TYR A 64 5.56 -2.37 0.33
C TYR A 64 5.24 -1.65 1.62
N ALA A 65 4.34 -2.22 2.41
CA ALA A 65 3.99 -1.70 3.71
C ALA A 65 4.25 -2.76 4.77
N LYS A 66 4.88 -2.34 5.86
CA LYS A 66 5.06 -3.13 7.08
C LYS A 66 4.46 -2.36 8.26
N GLU A 67 3.17 -2.08 8.16
CA GLU A 67 2.50 -1.15 9.07
C GLU A 67 1.31 -1.80 9.77
N ARG A 68 1.02 -1.34 10.99
CA ARG A 68 -0.26 -1.60 11.63
C ARG A 68 -1.32 -0.71 10.99
N CYS A 69 -1.88 -1.17 9.88
CA CYS A 69 -3.03 -0.53 9.27
C CYS A 69 -4.21 -0.66 10.26
N GLY A 70 -4.41 0.34 11.11
CA GLY A 70 -5.47 0.35 12.13
C GLY A 70 -5.21 1.15 13.41
N ASP A 71 -3.97 1.53 13.74
CA ASP A 71 -3.71 2.20 15.04
C ASP A 71 -4.37 3.59 15.15
N HIS A 72 -4.80 4.20 14.04
CA HIS A 72 -5.59 5.43 14.04
C HIS A 72 -7.11 5.22 14.04
N ALA A 73 -7.61 4.03 13.65
CA ALA A 73 -9.04 3.79 13.45
C ALA A 73 -9.69 2.90 14.53
N ASP A 74 -8.90 2.20 15.36
CA ASP A 74 -9.41 1.29 16.40
C ASP A 74 -9.13 1.74 17.84
N ARG A 75 -8.57 2.93 18.06
CA ARG A 75 -8.47 3.46 19.43
C ARG A 75 -9.83 3.93 19.91
N ARG A 76 -10.43 3.18 20.83
CA ARG A 76 -11.48 3.73 21.69
C ARG A 76 -10.88 4.86 22.54
N PRO A 77 -11.59 5.99 22.75
CA PRO A 77 -11.14 7.01 23.67
C PRO A 77 -10.85 6.40 25.04
N GLY A 78 -9.61 6.48 25.52
CA GLY A 78 -9.18 5.93 26.81
C GLY A 78 -8.50 4.56 26.77
N GLU A 79 -8.37 3.90 25.62
CA GLU A 79 -7.63 2.64 25.53
C GLU A 79 -6.12 2.89 25.66
N PRO A 80 -5.43 2.27 26.63
CA PRO A 80 -4.00 2.47 26.82
C PRO A 80 -3.26 2.01 25.57
N ARG A 81 -2.31 2.83 25.10
CA ARG A 81 -1.38 2.44 24.04
C ARG A 81 -0.79 1.11 24.45
N ALA A 82 -1.02 0.05 23.67
CA ALA A 82 -0.31 -1.21 23.85
C ALA A 82 1.20 -0.90 23.71
N THR A 83 1.86 -0.68 24.84
CA THR A 83 3.30 -0.54 24.91
C THR A 83 3.80 -1.95 24.66
N ARG A 84 4.39 -2.15 23.47
CA ARG A 84 5.15 -3.38 23.24
C ARG A 84 6.27 -3.35 24.28
N GLY A 85 6.14 -4.16 25.33
CA GLY A 85 7.25 -4.49 26.21
C GLY A 85 8.41 -5.01 25.36
N PRO A 86 9.66 -4.89 25.82
CA PRO A 86 10.82 -5.24 25.02
C PRO A 86 10.66 -6.66 24.50
N SER A 87 10.72 -6.79 23.18
CA SER A 87 10.82 -8.06 22.49
C SER A 87 12.05 -8.79 23.04
N VAL A 88 11.85 -9.70 23.99
CA VAL A 88 12.82 -10.76 24.26
C VAL A 88 12.87 -11.61 23.00
N ALA A 89 13.88 -11.34 22.18
CA ALA A 89 14.30 -12.25 21.13
C ALA A 89 14.62 -13.60 21.79
N ARG A 90 13.95 -14.65 21.33
CA ARG A 90 14.37 -16.04 21.51
C ARG A 90 14.94 -16.51 20.19
#